data_AF-A0A1E5JWZ8-F1
#
_entry.id   AF-A0A1E5JWZ8-F1
#
_cell.length_a   1.000
_cell.length_b   1.000
_cell.length_c   1.000
_cell.angle_alpha   90.00
_cell.angle_beta   90.00
_cell.angle_gamma   90.00
#
_symmetry.space_group_name_H-M   'P 1'
#
loop_
_entity.id
_entity.type
_entity.pdbx_description
1 polymer ?
#
loop_
_entity_poly.entity_id
_entity_poly.type
_entity_poly.pdbx_seq_one_letter_code
_entity_poly.pdbx_strand_id
1 'polypeptide(L)'
;MTKWKITNPFYQTKKWKRKRTNILKRDKYECRECRRYGKVTPATTVHHCWTLEEYPEYKLNSNNLISLCNRCHESMHKRFTGELTDIGVKWKERVKKNVVKHECN
;
A
#
# COMPACT_ATOMS: atom_id res chain seq x y z
N MET A 1 16.06 -25.26 2.26
CA MET A 1 16.72 -23.95 2.07
C MET A 1 15.77 -22.86 2.57
N THR A 2 16.01 -22.33 3.76
CA THR A 2 15.25 -21.23 4.35
C THR A 2 15.50 -19.96 3.53
N LYS A 3 14.55 -19.56 2.69
CA LYS A 3 14.56 -18.27 1.99
C LYS A 3 14.54 -17.17 3.05
N TRP A 4 15.71 -16.62 3.39
CA TRP A 4 15.79 -15.35 4.09
C TRP A 4 15.11 -14.29 3.22
N LYS A 5 13.96 -13.76 3.66
CA LYS A 5 13.29 -12.66 2.96
C LYS A 5 14.17 -11.42 3.13
N ILE A 6 15.02 -11.14 2.13
CA ILE A 6 15.77 -9.89 2.07
C ILE A 6 14.77 -8.75 2.06
N THR A 7 14.77 -7.94 3.11
CA THR A 7 13.91 -6.76 3.21
C THR A 7 14.35 -5.76 2.14
N ASN A 8 13.45 -5.41 1.21
CA ASN A 8 13.78 -4.49 0.11
C ASN A 8 14.38 -3.18 0.68
N PRO A 9 15.63 -2.80 0.30
CA PRO A 9 16.33 -1.64 0.85
C PRO A 9 15.55 -0.33 0.74
N PHE A 10 14.62 -0.24 -0.22
CA PHE A 10 13.71 0.89 -0.39
C PHE A 10 13.01 1.29 0.92
N TYR A 11 12.54 0.32 1.70
CA TYR A 11 11.81 0.57 2.94
C TYR A 11 12.68 1.18 4.05
N GLN A 12 14.00 1.10 3.92
CA GLN A 12 14.93 1.72 4.88
C GLN A 12 15.26 3.18 4.54
N THR A 13 14.98 3.61 3.30
CA THR A 13 15.33 4.95 2.82
C THR A 13 14.59 6.06 3.58
N LYS A 14 15.27 7.22 3.76
CA LYS A 14 14.64 8.43 4.34
C LYS A 14 13.42 8.90 3.54
N LYS A 15 13.48 8.77 2.20
CA LYS A 15 12.38 9.13 1.29
C LYS A 15 11.12 8.31 1.60
N TRP A 16 11.24 6.99 1.74
CA TRP A 16 10.10 6.15 2.11
C TRP A 16 9.59 6.47 3.51
N LYS A 17 10.46 6.56 4.52
CA LYS A 17 10.05 6.86 5.90
C LYS A 17 9.24 8.17 5.98
N ARG A 18 9.69 9.23 5.28
CA ARG A 18 8.95 10.50 5.18
C ARG A 18 7.61 10.33 4.45
N LYS A 19 7.61 9.64 3.30
CA LYS A 19 6.39 9.38 2.52
C LYS A 19 5.37 8.60 3.35
N ARG A 20 5.78 7.52 4.01
CA ARG A 20 4.94 6.70 4.89
C ARG A 20 4.26 7.56 5.96
N THR A 21 5.01 8.41 6.66
CA THR A 21 4.45 9.32 7.67
C THR A 21 3.41 10.27 7.07
N ASN A 22 3.69 10.84 5.88
CA ASN A 22 2.74 11.73 5.22
C ASN A 22 1.44 11.03 4.80
N ILE A 23 1.52 9.77 4.33
CA ILE A 23 0.34 8.98 3.97
C ILE A 23 -0.49 8.61 5.20
N LEU A 24 0.16 8.18 6.29
CA LEU A 24 -0.54 7.93 7.56
C LEU A 24 -1.26 9.19 8.06
N LYS A 25 -0.60 10.35 8.03
CA LYS A 25 -1.22 11.64 8.41
C LYS A 25 -2.40 11.99 7.51
N ARG A 26 -2.26 11.88 6.18
CA ARG A 26 -3.35 12.11 5.20
C ARG A 26 -4.58 11.27 5.54
N ASP A 27 -4.34 10.01 5.89
CA ASP A 27 -5.39 9.04 6.20
C ASP A 27 -5.86 9.13 7.66
N LYS A 28 -5.45 10.16 8.41
CA LYS A 28 -5.75 10.37 9.83
C LYS A 28 -5.36 9.19 10.72
N TYR A 29 -4.33 8.44 10.33
CA TYR A 29 -3.90 7.19 10.97
C TYR A 29 -5.01 6.13 11.04
N GLU A 30 -5.98 6.17 10.13
CA GLU A 30 -7.09 5.21 10.06
C GLU A 30 -6.92 4.25 8.88
N CYS A 31 -7.30 2.99 9.10
CA CYS A 31 -7.35 1.96 8.07
C CYS A 31 -8.41 2.33 7.02
N ARG A 32 -7.94 2.57 5.79
CA ARG A 32 -8.80 2.98 4.68
C ARG A 32 -9.78 1.88 4.25
N GLU A 33 -9.44 0.61 4.42
CA GLU A 33 -10.37 -0.49 4.14
C GLU A 33 -11.45 -0.63 5.22
N CYS A 34 -11.09 -0.60 6.51
CA CYS A 34 -12.07 -0.64 7.59
C CYS A 34 -13.09 0.51 7.50
N ARG A 35 -12.59 1.71 7.19
CA ARG A 35 -13.41 2.92 7.08
C ARG A 35 -14.52 2.81 6.02
N ARG A 36 -14.30 2.03 4.94
CA ARG A 36 -15.33 1.79 3.92
C ARG A 36 -16.55 1.06 4.44
N TYR A 37 -16.43 0.38 5.58
CA TYR A 37 -17.52 -0.31 6.26
C TYR A 37 -17.92 0.39 7.57
N GLY A 38 -17.62 1.69 7.70
CA GLY A 38 -17.96 2.49 8.89
C GLY A 38 -17.13 2.18 10.13
N LYS A 39 -16.04 1.41 10.03
CA LYS A 39 -15.19 1.03 11.17
C LYS A 39 -14.00 1.98 11.30
N VAL A 40 -13.82 2.54 12.49
CA VAL A 40 -12.60 3.29 12.86
C VAL A 40 -11.60 2.29 13.41
N THR A 41 -10.51 2.07 12.69
CA THR A 41 -9.45 1.13 13.09
C THR A 41 -8.10 1.80 12.85
N PRO A 42 -7.16 1.80 13.81
CA PRO A 42 -5.83 2.37 13.61
C PRO A 42 -5.10 1.71 12.44
N ALA A 43 -4.47 2.52 11.59
CA ALA A 43 -3.55 2.05 10.57
C ALA A 43 -2.14 1.91 11.16
N THR A 44 -1.51 0.77 10.89
CA THR A 44 -0.18 0.42 11.36
C THR A 44 0.84 0.43 10.22
N THR A 45 0.37 0.36 8.97
CA THR A 45 1.24 0.28 7.79
C THR A 45 0.66 1.06 6.61
N VAL A 46 1.51 1.29 5.60
CA VAL A 46 1.13 1.86 4.31
C VAL A 46 1.36 0.81 3.25
N HIS A 47 0.34 0.59 2.42
CA HIS A 47 0.29 -0.43 1.39
C HIS A 47 0.39 0.20 -0.01
N HIS A 48 1.13 -0.47 -0.90
CA HIS A 48 1.18 -0.18 -2.32
C HIS A 48 0.07 -0.94 -3.05
N CYS A 49 -0.94 -0.22 -3.57
CA CYS A 49 -2.07 -0.85 -4.28
C CYS A 49 -1.63 -1.49 -5.61
N TRP A 50 -0.72 -0.81 -6.31
CA TRP A 50 0.09 -1.31 -7.41
C TRP A 50 1.44 -1.65 -6.81
N THR A 51 1.79 -2.94 -6.80
CA THR A 51 2.91 -3.49 -6.02
C THR A 51 4.24 -2.88 -6.42
N LEU A 52 5.18 -2.86 -5.47
CA LEU A 52 6.51 -2.28 -5.70
C LEU A 52 7.31 -3.10 -6.73
N GLU A 53 7.08 -4.40 -6.76
CA GLU A 53 7.72 -5.37 -7.66
C GLU A 53 7.28 -5.18 -9.11
N GLU A 54 5.99 -4.95 -9.34
CA GLU A 54 5.44 -4.79 -10.70
C GLU A 54 5.52 -3.34 -11.20
N TYR A 55 5.40 -2.35 -10.32
CA TYR A 55 5.30 -0.93 -10.70
C TYR A 55 6.21 -0.03 -9.85
N PRO A 56 7.54 -0.20 -9.94
CA PRO A 56 8.51 0.56 -9.15
C PRO A 56 8.46 2.08 -9.41
N GLU A 57 7.96 2.52 -10.56
CA GLU A 57 7.74 3.93 -10.92
C GLU A 57 6.71 4.60 -10.00
N TYR A 58 5.73 3.86 -9.48
CA TYR A 58 4.69 4.39 -8.59
C TYR A 58 5.03 4.26 -7.10
N LYS A 59 6.25 3.83 -6.74
CA LYS A 59 6.65 3.52 -5.35
C LYS A 59 6.49 4.67 -4.36
N LEU A 60 6.53 5.93 -4.83
CA LEU A 60 6.33 7.14 -4.02
C LEU A 60 5.10 7.96 -4.45
N ASN A 61 4.30 7.47 -5.40
CA ASN A 61 3.06 8.11 -5.83
C ASN A 61 2.03 8.02 -4.70
N SER A 62 1.58 9.16 -4.17
CA SER A 62 0.64 9.19 -3.05
C SER A 62 -0.70 8.54 -3.39
N ASN A 63 -1.13 8.55 -4.65
CA ASN A 63 -2.37 7.92 -5.09
C ASN A 63 -2.27 6.39 -5.14
N ASN A 64 -1.05 5.85 -5.17
CA ASN A 64 -0.80 4.41 -5.10
C ASN A 64 -0.71 3.88 -3.65
N LEU A 65 -0.70 4.78 -2.65
CA LEU A 65 -0.43 4.45 -1.27
C LEU A 65 -1.66 4.61 -0.39
N ILE A 66 -1.99 3.61 0.42
CA ILE A 66 -3.11 3.64 1.38
C ILE A 66 -2.69 3.15 2.76
N SER A 67 -3.23 3.76 3.81
CA SER A 67 -2.99 3.33 5.19
C SER A 67 -3.92 2.18 5.59
N LEU A 68 -3.36 1.10 6.15
CA LEU A 68 -4.10 -0.10 6.55
C LEU A 68 -3.70 -0.57 7.96
N CYS A 69 -4.63 -1.25 8.63
CA CYS A 69 -4.29 -2.09 9.78
C CYS A 69 -3.64 -3.40 9.28
N ASN A 70 -2.92 -4.10 10.17
CA ASN A 70 -2.20 -5.34 9.81
C ASN A 70 -3.12 -6.38 9.15
N ARG A 71 -4.31 -6.63 9.72
CA ARG A 71 -5.28 -7.59 9.15
C ARG A 71 -5.68 -7.25 7.72
N CYS A 72 -6.02 -5.98 7.46
CA CYS A 72 -6.40 -5.57 6.11
C CYS A 72 -5.20 -5.62 5.15
N HIS A 73 -4.00 -5.26 5.62
CA HIS A 73 -2.78 -5.36 4.83
C HIS A 73 -2.49 -6.81 4.40
N GLU A 74 -2.55 -7.76 5.33
CA GLU A 74 -2.37 -9.18 5.03
C GLU A 74 -3.43 -9.70 4.06
N SER A 75 -4.69 -9.26 4.19
CA SER A 75 -5.77 -9.67 3.28
C SER A 75 -5.59 -9.18 1.84
N MET A 76 -4.70 -8.21 1.57
CA MET A 76 -4.43 -7.75 0.21
C MET A 76 -3.64 -8.77 -0.61
N HIS A 77 -2.87 -9.65 0.04
CA HIS A 77 -1.96 -10.58 -0.63
C HIS A 77 -2.22 -12.03 -0.26
N LYS A 78 -2.06 -12.93 -1.23
CA LYS A 78 -2.00 -14.36 -0.97
C LYS A 78 -0.75 -14.66 -0.14
N ARG A 79 -0.92 -15.36 0.99
CA ARG A 79 0.16 -15.62 1.97
C ARG A 79 1.41 -16.26 1.37
N PHE A 80 1.25 -17.13 0.39
CA PHE A 80 2.34 -17.94 -0.17
C PHE A 80 2.98 -17.33 -1.41
N THR A 81 2.18 -16.73 -2.30
CA THR A 81 2.67 -16.20 -3.59
C THR A 81 2.97 -14.70 -3.52
N GLY A 82 2.36 -13.97 -2.58
CA GLY A 82 2.45 -12.50 -2.55
C GLY A 82 1.60 -11.79 -3.61
N GLU A 83 0.93 -12.54 -4.49
CA GLU A 83 -0.01 -11.98 -5.46
C GLU A 83 -1.18 -11.30 -4.77
N LEU A 84 -1.80 -10.33 -5.44
CA LEU A 84 -3.00 -9.68 -4.93
C LEU A 84 -4.16 -10.69 -4.81
N THR A 85 -4.93 -10.56 -3.73
CA THR A 85 -6.26 -11.17 -3.60
C THR A 85 -7.30 -10.30 -4.32
N ASP A 86 -8.55 -10.76 -4.37
CA ASP A 86 -9.67 -9.96 -4.90
C ASP A 86 -9.81 -8.60 -4.22
N ILE A 87 -9.50 -8.51 -2.92
CA ILE A 87 -9.53 -7.24 -2.18
C ILE A 87 -8.40 -6.31 -2.66
N GLY A 88 -7.20 -6.87 -2.84
CA GLY A 88 -6.06 -6.15 -3.39
C GLY A 88 -6.33 -5.63 -4.81
N VAL A 89 -6.88 -6.48 -5.69
CA VAL A 89 -7.28 -6.11 -7.06
C VAL A 89 -8.34 -5.00 -7.03
N LYS A 90 -9.35 -5.11 -6.16
CA LYS A 90 -10.36 -4.04 -6.00
C LYS A 90 -9.73 -2.71 -5.59
N TRP A 91 -8.68 -2.70 -4.77
CA TRP A 91 -7.96 -1.48 -4.44
C TRP A 91 -7.11 -0.96 -5.60
N LYS A 92 -6.40 -1.85 -6.31
CA LYS A 92 -5.65 -1.52 -7.54
C LYS A 92 -6.53 -0.78 -8.55
N GLU A 93 -7.74 -1.30 -8.81
CA GLU A 93 -8.70 -0.68 -9.73
C GLU A 93 -9.27 0.65 -9.21
N ARG A 94 -9.57 0.76 -7.91
CA ARG A 94 -10.08 2.03 -7.34
C ARG A 94 -9.12 3.19 -7.49
N VAL A 95 -7.82 2.93 -7.38
CA VAL A 95 -6.80 3.99 -7.47
C VAL A 95 -6.33 4.24 -8.90
N LYS A 96 -6.60 3.33 -9.84
CA LYS A 96 -6.10 3.34 -11.23
C LYS A 96 -6.17 4.72 -11.89
N LYS A 97 -7.34 5.35 -11.92
CA LYS A 97 -7.52 6.66 -12.55
C LYS A 97 -6.62 7.75 -11.95
N ASN A 98 -6.34 7.69 -10.65
CA ASN A 98 -5.53 8.69 -9.95
C ASN A 98 -4.03 8.37 -10.00
N VAL A 99 -3.67 7.10 -10.15
CA VAL A 99 -2.28 6.67 -10.31
C VAL A 99 -1.76 7.04 -11.70
N VAL A 100 -2.52 6.67 -12.75
CA VAL A 100 -2.10 6.83 -14.16
C VAL A 100 -2.23 8.26 -14.67
N LYS A 101 -3.14 9.08 -14.10
CA LYS A 101 -3.32 10.49 -14.52
C LYS A 101 -2.08 11.37 -14.35
N HIS A 102 -1.09 10.96 -13.55
CA HIS A 102 0.13 11.74 -13.32
C HIS A 102 1.22 11.50 -14.38
N GLU A 103 0.94 10.77 -15.47
CA GLU A 103 1.88 10.57 -16.59
C GLU A 103 1.76 11.63 -17.70
N CYS A 104 0.70 12.44 -17.69
CA CYS A 104 0.60 13.66 -18.51
C CYS A 104 0.86 14.88 -17.64
N ASN A 105 2.13 15.22 -17.41
CA ASN A 105 2.61 16.57 -17.11
C ASN A 105 4.09 16.65 -17.49
#